data_AF-A0A929RH65-F1
#
_entry.id   AF-A0A929RH65-F1
#
_cell.length_a   1.000
_cell.length_b   1.000
_cell.length_c   1.000
_cell.angle_alpha   90.00
_cell.angle_beta   90.00
_cell.angle_gamma   90.00
#
_symmetry.space_group_name_H-M   'P 1'
#
loop_
_entity.id
_entity.type
_entity.pdbx_description
1 polymer ?
#
loop_
_entity_poly.entity_id
_entity_poly.type
_entity_poly.pdbx_seq_one_letter_code
_entity_poly.pdbx_strand_id
1 'polypeptide(L)'
;GRVYYPAPYMTNENLEYYQDAYEIGPEKIIDTYAVATQHVDQGLSLTLFYPDTVTTRDLNKSYIYAWRKGVKTLYYMRLRQMALEGTAVEGCVSCML
;
A
#
# COMPACT_ATOMS: atom_id res chain seq x y z
N GLY A 1 -20.79 0.27 12.45
CA GLY A 1 -20.64 1.66 11.98
C GLY A 1 -19.35 1.79 11.20
N ARG A 2 -19.24 2.77 10.29
CA ARG A 2 -18.00 3.11 9.57
C ARG A 2 -17.37 4.36 10.17
N VAL A 3 -16.05 4.42 10.19
CA VAL A 3 -15.27 5.61 10.54
C VAL A 3 -14.36 5.92 9.36
N TYR A 4 -14.32 7.18 8.95
CA TYR A 4 -13.50 7.67 7.85
C TYR A 4 -12.29 8.40 8.41
N TYR A 5 -11.12 8.18 7.82
CA TYR A 5 -9.87 8.74 8.30
C TYR A 5 -9.03 9.26 7.12
N PRO A 6 -9.01 10.58 6.87
CA PRO A 6 -8.18 11.15 5.82
C PRO A 6 -6.69 11.07 6.19
N ALA A 7 -5.84 10.99 5.17
CA ALA A 7 -4.40 11.02 5.37
C ALA A 7 -3.95 12.37 5.95
N PRO A 8 -2.95 12.40 6.85
CA PRO A 8 -2.41 13.65 7.38
C PRO A 8 -1.93 14.60 6.26
N TYR A 9 -2.26 15.88 6.39
CA TYR A 9 -1.89 16.98 5.46
C TYR A 9 -2.50 16.89 4.05
N MET A 10 -3.39 15.93 3.80
CA MET A 10 -4.10 15.81 2.53
C MET A 10 -5.16 16.90 2.39
N THR A 11 -5.14 17.58 1.25
CA THR A 11 -6.08 18.64 0.86
C THR A 11 -6.52 18.40 -0.58
N ASN A 12 -7.57 19.08 -1.02
CA ASN A 12 -8.05 18.95 -2.41
C ASN A 12 -7.03 19.42 -3.45
N GLU A 13 -6.12 20.33 -3.07
CA GLU A 13 -5.11 20.91 -3.94
C GLU A 13 -3.87 20.03 -4.11
N ASN A 14 -3.69 19.03 -3.24
CA ASN A 14 -2.47 18.21 -3.21
C ASN A 14 -2.73 16.69 -3.32
N LEU A 15 -3.95 16.29 -3.72
CA LEU A 15 -4.36 14.88 -3.83
C LEU A 15 -3.41 14.03 -4.69
N GLU A 16 -2.77 14.64 -5.68
CA GLU A 16 -1.82 13.98 -6.58
C GLU A 16 -0.61 13.35 -5.87
N TYR A 17 -0.24 13.83 -4.67
CA TYR A 17 0.84 13.27 -3.86
C TYR A 17 0.41 12.06 -3.02
N TYR A 18 -0.89 11.79 -2.92
CA TYR A 18 -1.47 10.76 -2.05
C TYR A 18 -1.97 9.55 -2.85
N GLN A 19 -1.21 9.14 -3.86
CA GLN A 19 -1.45 7.89 -4.58
C GLN A 19 -1.38 6.70 -3.60
N ASP A 20 -2.34 5.78 -3.70
CA ASP A 20 -2.39 4.66 -2.78
C ASP A 20 -1.30 3.61 -3.09
N ALA A 21 -1.05 2.70 -2.14
CA ALA A 21 0.01 1.71 -2.28
C ALA A 21 -0.20 0.72 -3.44
N TYR A 22 -1.44 0.51 -3.90
CA TYR A 22 -1.75 -0.32 -5.07
C TYR A 22 -1.40 0.41 -6.38
N GLU A 23 -1.60 1.73 -6.44
CA GLU A 23 -1.24 2.56 -7.59
C GLU A 23 0.27 2.80 -7.69
N ILE A 24 0.95 3.04 -6.56
CA ILE A 24 2.41 3.18 -6.50
C ILE A 24 3.12 1.91 -6.97
N GLY A 25 2.60 0.75 -6.58
CA GLY A 25 3.10 -0.57 -6.97
C GLY A 25 4.31 -1.05 -6.14
N PRO A 26 4.62 -2.35 -6.20
CA PRO A 26 5.58 -3.00 -5.31
C PRO A 26 7.03 -2.56 -5.54
N GLU A 27 7.41 -2.22 -6.77
CA GLU A 27 8.81 -1.90 -7.13
C GLU A 27 9.31 -0.64 -6.41
N LYS A 28 8.53 0.45 -6.47
CA LYS A 28 8.87 1.71 -5.79
C LYS A 28 8.92 1.55 -4.26
N ILE A 29 8.02 0.73 -3.71
CA ILE A 29 8.01 0.42 -2.27
C ILE A 29 9.28 -0.35 -1.88
N ILE A 30 9.63 -1.39 -2.64
CA ILE A 30 10.87 -2.17 -2.46
C ILE A 30 12.09 -1.26 -2.53
N ASP A 31 12.14 -0.35 -3.51
CA ASP A 31 13.27 0.57 -3.68
C ASP A 31 13.44 1.52 -2.50
N THR A 32 12.33 2.03 -1.97
CA THR A 32 12.33 2.87 -0.76
C THR A 32 12.91 2.11 0.43
N TYR A 33 12.48 0.86 0.62
CA TYR A 33 12.98 0.02 1.70
C TYR A 33 14.42 -0.42 1.50
N ALA A 34 14.87 -0.59 0.26
CA ALA A 34 16.26 -0.94 -0.06
C ALA A 34 17.22 0.18 0.34
N VAL A 35 16.82 1.45 0.16
CA VAL A 35 17.58 2.61 0.65
C VAL A 35 17.60 2.63 2.18
N ALA A 36 16.43 2.49 2.84
CA ALA A 36 16.34 2.52 4.30
C ALA A 36 17.13 1.38 4.98
N THR A 37 17.11 0.18 4.38
CA THR A 37 17.76 -1.02 4.92
C THR A 37 19.27 -0.87 5.12
N GLN A 38 19.92 0.03 4.38
CA GLN A 38 21.35 0.33 4.55
C GLN A 38 21.66 0.97 5.91
N HIS A 39 20.66 1.58 6.55
CA HIS A 39 20.79 2.33 7.79
C HIS A 39 20.09 1.68 8.98
N VAL A 40 19.32 0.62 8.75
CA VAL A 40 18.63 -0.16 9.79
C VAL A 40 19.43 -1.43 10.04
N ASP A 41 19.95 -1.58 11.25
CA ASP A 41 20.79 -2.72 11.68
C ASP A 41 20.00 -4.04 11.67
N GLN A 42 18.74 -4.01 12.10
CA GLN A 42 17.85 -5.18 12.16
C GLN A 42 17.04 -5.35 10.87
N GLY A 43 15.72 -5.11 10.89
CA GLY A 43 14.83 -5.33 9.75
C GLY A 43 13.64 -4.37 9.75
N LEU A 44 12.88 -4.39 8.66
CA LEU A 44 11.72 -3.53 8.44
C LEU A 44 10.54 -4.40 7.97
N SER A 45 9.34 -4.14 8.51
CA SER A 45 8.12 -4.84 8.11
C SER A 45 7.65 -4.36 6.74
N LEU A 46 8.07 -5.05 5.68
CA LEU A 46 7.71 -4.70 4.31
C LEU A 46 6.47 -5.47 3.84
N THR A 47 5.36 -4.77 3.64
CA THR A 47 4.14 -5.31 3.00
C THR A 47 4.08 -4.86 1.53
N LEU A 48 3.79 -5.78 0.62
CA LEU A 48 3.58 -5.48 -0.80
C LEU A 48 2.09 -5.55 -1.15
N PHE A 49 1.63 -4.59 -1.94
CA PHE A 49 0.21 -4.40 -2.27
C PHE A 49 -0.02 -4.68 -3.75
N TYR A 50 -1.06 -5.46 -4.06
CA TYR A 50 -1.35 -5.89 -5.43
C TYR A 50 -2.84 -5.85 -5.74
N PRO A 51 -3.21 -5.61 -7.01
CA PRO A 51 -4.57 -5.87 -7.46
C PRO A 51 -4.91 -7.37 -7.34
N ASP A 52 -6.19 -7.68 -7.29
CA ASP A 52 -6.73 -9.05 -7.27
C ASP A 52 -6.46 -9.83 -8.57
N THR A 53 -6.02 -9.16 -9.63
CA THR A 53 -5.62 -9.75 -10.91
C THR A 53 -4.17 -10.23 -10.95
N VAL A 54 -3.39 -10.06 -9.88
CA VAL A 54 -1.96 -10.45 -9.86
C VAL A 54 -1.79 -11.97 -9.93
N THR A 55 -0.79 -12.44 -10.69
CA THR A 55 -0.46 -13.86 -10.73
C THR A 55 0.61 -14.22 -9.70
N THR A 56 0.65 -15.48 -9.27
CA THR A 56 1.72 -15.99 -8.40
C THR A 56 3.12 -15.82 -9.00
N ARG A 57 3.24 -15.81 -10.33
CA ARG A 57 4.50 -15.54 -11.03
C ARG A 57 4.96 -14.10 -10.83
N ASP A 58 4.04 -13.14 -10.87
CA ASP A 58 4.37 -11.73 -10.67
C ASP A 58 4.75 -11.43 -9.21
N LEU A 59 4.12 -12.13 -8.26
CA LEU A 59 4.56 -12.12 -6.86
C LEU A 59 6.00 -12.63 -6.72
N ASN A 60 6.31 -13.77 -7.33
CA ASN A 60 7.65 -14.35 -7.25
C ASN A 60 8.72 -13.44 -7.88
N LYS A 61 8.40 -12.77 -9.00
CA LYS A 61 9.30 -11.75 -9.57
C LYS A 61 9.61 -10.64 -8.57
N SER A 62 8.60 -10.16 -7.86
CA SER A 62 8.75 -9.10 -6.86
C SER A 62 9.59 -9.56 -5.65
N TYR A 63 9.46 -10.82 -5.24
CA TYR A 63 10.30 -11.40 -4.18
C TYR A 63 11.76 -11.51 -4.61
N ILE A 64 12.01 -11.98 -5.84
CA ILE A 64 13.35 -12.02 -6.42
C ILE A 64 13.93 -10.61 -6.54
N TYR A 65 13.12 -9.63 -6.94
CA TYR A 65 13.54 -8.22 -7.01
C TYR A 65 13.94 -7.68 -5.63
N ALA A 66 13.11 -7.88 -4.60
CA ALA A 66 13.41 -7.48 -3.23
C ALA A 66 14.70 -8.11 -2.71
N TRP A 67 14.90 -9.41 -2.96
CA TRP A 67 16.14 -10.12 -2.61
C TRP A 67 17.36 -9.51 -3.31
N ARG A 68 17.26 -9.25 -4.63
CA ARG A 68 18.35 -8.60 -5.40
C ARG A 68 18.67 -7.20 -4.92
N LYS A 69 17.70 -6.47 -4.39
CA LYS A 69 17.86 -5.11 -3.83
C LYS A 69 18.38 -5.10 -2.39
N GLY A 70 18.61 -6.26 -1.78
CA GLY A 70 19.16 -6.37 -0.43
C GLY A 70 18.13 -6.16 0.69
N VAL A 71 16.83 -6.27 0.39
CA VAL A 71 15.79 -6.24 1.42
C VAL A 71 15.93 -7.46 2.32
N LYS A 72 15.96 -7.24 3.65
CA LYS A 72 16.20 -8.29 4.65
C LYS A 72 14.99 -9.20 4.88
N THR A 73 13.79 -8.65 4.91
CA THR A 73 12.56 -9.37 5.25
C THR A 73 11.36 -8.87 4.47
N LEU A 74 10.44 -9.77 4.13
CA LEU A 74 9.09 -9.46 3.65
C LEU A 74 8.10 -9.89 4.74
N TYR A 75 7.07 -9.08 4.97
CA TYR A 75 6.04 -9.35 5.97
C TYR A 75 4.81 -10.01 5.36
N TYR A 76 4.01 -9.25 4.62
CA TYR A 76 2.83 -9.76 3.93
C TYR A 76 2.79 -9.34 2.46
N MET A 77 2.02 -10.13 1.72
CA MET A 77 1.49 -9.74 0.42
C MET A 77 -0.01 -9.52 0.59
N ARG A 78 -0.48 -8.33 0.24
CA ARG A 78 -1.87 -7.91 0.40
C ARG A 78 -2.52 -7.72 -0.95
N LEU A 79 -3.58 -8.49 -1.19
CA LEU A 79 -4.45 -8.32 -2.34
C LEU A 79 -5.51 -7.27 -2.04
N ARG A 80 -5.86 -6.46 -3.05
CA ARG A 80 -6.96 -5.51 -2.96
C ARG A 80 -8.26 -6.27 -2.73
N GLN A 81 -8.92 -6.01 -1.61
CA GLN A 81 -10.23 -6.55 -1.30
C GLN A 81 -11.27 -5.47 -1.53
N MET A 82 -12.38 -5.81 -2.18
CA MET A 82 -13.52 -4.91 -2.29
C MET A 82 -14.15 -4.69 -0.91
N ALA A 83 -14.69 -3.49 -0.69
CA ALA A 83 -15.48 -3.22 0.50
C ALA A 83 -16.69 -4.16 0.54
N LEU A 84 -17.02 -4.68 1.72
CA LEU A 84 -18.17 -5.55 1.92
C LEU A 84 -19.46 -4.86 1.45
N GLU A 85 -20.21 -5.54 0.59
CA GLU A 85 -21.51 -5.09 0.11
C GLU A 85 -22.46 -4.82 1.29
N GLY A 86 -23.30 -3.79 1.20
CA GLY A 86 -24.22 -3.40 2.27
C GLY A 86 -23.59 -2.66 3.45
N THR A 87 -22.28 -2.41 3.44
CA THR A 87 -21.66 -1.53 4.46
C THR A 87 -21.63 -0.06 4.03
N ALA A 88 -22.00 0.27 2.78
CA ALA A 88 -21.96 1.62 2.23
C ALA A 88 -22.77 2.62 3.08
N VAL A 89 -22.27 3.86 3.21
CA VAL A 89 -23.05 4.94 3.81
C VAL A 89 -24.09 5.40 2.79
N GLU A 90 -25.36 5.10 3.05
CA GLU A 90 -26.49 5.74 2.39
C GLU A 90 -26.54 7.21 2.84
N GLY A 91 -25.99 8.12 2.04
CA GLY A 91 -26.07 9.56 2.25
C GLY A 91 -25.01 10.14 3.19
N CYS A 92 -24.24 11.12 2.69
CA CYS A 92 -23.41 11.98 3.53
C CYS A 92 -24.31 12.83 4.45
N VAL A 93 -24.48 12.44 5.71
CA VAL A 93 -25.17 13.26 6.72
C VAL A 93 -24.28 14.38 7.28
N SER A 94 -22.98 14.40 6.94
CA SER A 94 -22.00 15.37 7.47
C SER A 94 -21.47 16.40 6.47
N CYS A 95 -21.97 16.42 5.22
CA CYS A 95 -21.72 17.51 4.26
C CYS A 95 -22.96 18.39 4.07
N MET A 96 -23.78 18.54 5.12
CA MET A 96 -24.90 19.50 5.18
C MET A 96 -24.72 20.42 6.39
N LEU A 97 -23.78 21.36 6.26
CA LEU A 97 -23.71 22.73 6.82
C LEU A 97 -22.25 23.16 6.97
#